data_AF-A0AAN8IU83-F1
#
_entry.id   AF-A0AAN8IU83-F1
#
_cell.length_a   1.000
_cell.length_b   1.000
_cell.length_c   1.000
_cell.angle_alpha   90.00
_cell.angle_beta   90.00
_cell.angle_gamma   90.00
#
_symmetry.space_group_name_H-M   'P 1'
#
loop_
_entity.id
_entity.type
_entity.pdbx_description
1 polymer ?
#
loop_
_entity_poly.entity_id
_entity_poly.type
_entity_poly.pdbx_seq_one_letter_code
_entity_poly.pdbx_strand_id
1 'polypeptide(L)'
;MTFLQSLVDKMREADVDRAGHADLKLNWGDKVGSKQKMAKLITYVNETLFQRPVYATLIEVYKKRLFEPEVCKSEQEIDGFRKAQLEDVFNTWTDTEVFKVAFDYLRNIGYEHATDMKTLKDFLFNLWFGTYSRCKGRYQGSS
;
A
#
# COMPACT_ATOMS: atom_id res chain seq x y z
N MET A 1 -15.28 14.01 -18.70
CA MET A 1 -14.62 13.20 -17.64
C MET A 1 -13.27 12.76 -18.19
N THR A 2 -12.17 12.95 -17.46
CA THR A 2 -10.84 12.54 -17.94
C THR A 2 -10.69 11.03 -17.85
N PHE A 3 -9.82 10.47 -18.70
CA PHE A 3 -9.55 9.03 -18.78
C PHE A 3 -9.10 8.44 -17.43
N LEU A 4 -8.32 9.21 -16.65
CA LEU A 4 -7.88 8.81 -15.30
C LEU A 4 -9.02 8.84 -14.26
N GLN A 5 -9.95 9.79 -14.34
CA GLN A 5 -11.08 9.84 -13.40
C GLN A 5 -11.96 8.59 -13.54
N SER A 6 -12.26 8.19 -14.78
CA SER A 6 -13.06 6.98 -15.03
C SER A 6 -12.37 5.72 -14.52
N LEU A 7 -11.04 5.63 -14.62
CA LEU A 7 -10.28 4.54 -14.01
C LEU A 7 -10.47 4.52 -12.49
N VAL A 8 -10.23 5.66 -11.82
CA VAL A 8 -10.32 5.77 -10.36
C VAL A 8 -11.73 5.43 -9.87
N ASP A 9 -12.77 5.87 -10.59
CA ASP A 9 -14.16 5.54 -10.24
C ASP A 9 -14.43 4.03 -10.32
N LYS A 10 -13.95 3.36 -11.38
CA LYS A 10 -14.07 1.90 -11.52
C LYS A 10 -13.30 1.15 -10.44
N MET A 11 -12.07 1.57 -10.15
CA MET A 11 -11.28 1.01 -9.05
C MET A 11 -12.00 1.18 -7.71
N ARG A 12 -12.61 2.35 -7.49
CA ARG A 12 -13.37 2.66 -6.28
C ARG A 12 -14.65 1.83 -6.14
N GLU A 13 -15.28 1.46 -7.25
CA GLU A 13 -16.44 0.58 -7.28
C GLU A 13 -16.05 -0.89 -7.04
N ALA A 14 -14.91 -1.33 -7.59
CA ALA A 14 -14.37 -2.68 -7.44
C ALA A 14 -13.78 -2.96 -6.03
N ASP A 15 -13.53 -1.91 -5.24
CA ASP A 15 -12.93 -2.03 -3.91
C ASP A 15 -13.94 -2.51 -2.85
N VAL A 16 -14.10 -3.83 -2.80
CA VAL A 16 -14.92 -4.54 -1.79
C VAL A 16 -14.27 -4.54 -0.41
N ASP A 17 -12.95 -4.34 -0.34
CA ASP A 17 -12.20 -4.34 0.90
C ASP A 17 -12.25 -2.99 1.63
N ARG A 18 -12.65 -1.92 0.96
CA ARG A 18 -12.83 -0.59 1.54
C ARG A 18 -13.71 -0.60 2.80
N ALA A 19 -13.25 0.12 3.84
CA ALA A 19 -14.06 0.48 4.99
C ALA A 19 -15.28 1.34 4.56
N GLY A 20 -16.48 0.90 4.93
CA GLY A 20 -17.71 1.67 4.74
C GLY A 20 -17.87 2.79 5.76
N HIS A 21 -18.91 3.61 5.58
CA HIS A 21 -19.23 4.73 6.49
C HIS A 21 -19.47 4.28 7.95
N ALA A 22 -19.95 3.05 8.16
CA ALA A 22 -20.17 2.50 9.49
C ALA A 22 -18.92 1.88 10.12
N ASP A 23 -17.88 1.61 9.32
CA ASP A 23 -16.69 0.89 9.77
C ASP A 23 -15.62 1.79 10.39
N LEU A 24 -15.74 3.12 10.23
CA LEU A 24 -14.78 4.09 10.74
C LEU A 24 -15.52 5.31 11.29
N LYS A 25 -15.27 5.65 12.56
CA LYS A 25 -15.70 6.93 13.13
C LYS A 25 -14.50 7.80 13.41
N LEU A 26 -14.58 9.02 12.90
CA LEU A 26 -13.55 10.04 13.05
C LEU A 26 -14.06 11.16 13.94
N ASN A 27 -13.21 11.60 14.86
CA ASN A 27 -13.34 12.87 15.52
C ASN A 27 -12.38 13.85 14.85
N TRP A 28 -12.92 14.66 13.94
CA TRP A 28 -12.15 15.67 13.21
C TRP A 28 -11.57 16.76 14.12
N GLY A 29 -12.04 16.84 15.36
CA GLY A 29 -11.68 17.90 16.29
C GLY A 29 -12.02 19.27 15.74
N ASP A 30 -11.36 20.27 16.30
CA ASP A 30 -11.49 21.65 15.87
C ASP A 30 -10.48 22.00 14.78
N LYS A 31 -10.72 23.12 14.11
CA LYS A 31 -9.78 23.67 13.13
C LYS A 31 -8.39 23.88 13.78
N VAL A 32 -7.36 23.50 13.04
CA VAL A 32 -5.95 23.70 13.42
C VAL A 32 -5.70 25.16 13.80
N GLY A 33 -5.08 25.38 14.97
CA GLY A 33 -4.80 26.71 15.54
C GLY A 33 -5.72 27.13 16.69
N SER A 34 -6.76 26.35 16.98
CA SER A 34 -7.55 26.48 18.22
C SER A 34 -6.74 26.03 19.45
N LYS A 35 -6.96 26.66 20.60
CA LYS A 35 -6.22 26.38 21.87
C LYS A 35 -6.69 25.11 22.60
N GLN A 36 -7.44 24.24 21.93
CA GLN A 36 -8.13 23.12 22.57
C GLN A 36 -7.30 21.83 22.58
N LYS A 37 -7.57 20.95 23.56
CA LYS A 37 -6.87 19.68 23.75
C LYS A 37 -7.09 18.78 22.53
N MET A 38 -5.99 18.23 22.01
CA MET A 38 -6.01 17.22 20.96
C MET A 38 -6.74 15.96 21.44
N ALA A 39 -7.81 15.58 20.74
CA ALA A 39 -8.47 14.29 20.90
C ALA A 39 -7.95 13.29 19.84
N LYS A 40 -8.16 11.99 20.07
CA LYS A 40 -7.82 10.96 19.07
C LYS A 40 -8.70 11.15 17.82
N LEU A 41 -8.07 11.19 16.64
CA LEU A 41 -8.76 11.29 15.36
C LEU A 41 -9.64 10.07 15.10
N ILE A 42 -9.11 8.86 15.30
CA ILE A 42 -9.86 7.62 15.14
C ILE A 42 -10.50 7.29 16.49
N THR A 43 -11.83 7.32 16.55
CA THR A 43 -12.59 7.00 17.77
C THR A 43 -13.21 5.61 17.73
N TYR A 44 -13.37 5.04 16.54
CA TYR A 44 -13.85 3.68 16.35
C TYR A 44 -13.39 3.14 14.99
N VAL A 45 -13.03 1.87 14.96
CA VAL A 45 -12.86 1.06 13.74
C VAL A 45 -13.60 -0.25 13.94
N ASN A 46 -14.31 -0.71 12.91
CA ASN A 46 -14.83 -2.07 12.87
C ASN A 46 -13.66 -3.03 12.62
N GLU A 47 -13.15 -3.65 13.69
CA GLU A 47 -11.98 -4.53 13.61
C GLU A 47 -12.24 -5.83 12.85
N THR A 48 -13.49 -6.16 12.51
CA THR A 48 -13.76 -7.29 11.60
C THR A 48 -13.15 -7.08 10.21
N LEU A 49 -12.92 -5.81 9.80
CA LEU A 49 -12.15 -5.50 8.60
C LEU A 49 -10.75 -6.09 8.64
N PHE A 50 -10.11 -6.17 9.81
CA PHE A 50 -8.74 -6.67 9.94
C PHE A 50 -8.60 -8.17 9.62
N GLN A 51 -9.72 -8.88 9.53
CA GLN A 51 -9.76 -10.29 9.10
C GLN A 51 -9.71 -10.42 7.57
N ARG A 52 -9.99 -9.36 6.81
CA ARG A 52 -9.87 -9.39 5.35
C ARG A 52 -8.40 -9.53 4.96
N PRO A 53 -8.05 -10.39 3.98
CA PRO A 53 -6.66 -10.68 3.64
C PRO A 53 -5.81 -9.42 3.40
N VAL A 54 -6.32 -8.42 2.68
CA VAL A 54 -5.56 -7.21 2.34
C VAL A 54 -5.12 -6.40 3.57
N TYR A 55 -5.93 -6.40 4.64
CA TYR A 55 -5.59 -5.75 5.90
C TYR A 55 -4.76 -6.68 6.79
N ALA A 56 -5.13 -7.96 6.85
CA ALA A 56 -4.45 -8.94 7.70
C ALA A 56 -2.96 -9.04 7.36
N THR A 57 -2.62 -9.19 6.08
CA THR A 57 -1.23 -9.30 5.63
C THR A 57 -0.45 -8.02 5.91
N LEU A 58 -1.03 -6.85 5.67
CA LEU A 58 -0.40 -5.56 5.98
C LEU A 58 -0.18 -5.38 7.50
N ILE A 59 -1.17 -5.72 8.33
CA ILE A 59 -1.07 -5.64 9.78
C ILE A 59 0.07 -6.53 10.30
N GLU A 60 0.23 -7.73 9.75
CA GLU A 60 1.32 -8.64 10.13
C GLU A 60 2.69 -8.05 9.82
N VAL A 61 2.86 -7.35 8.69
CA VAL A 61 4.10 -6.64 8.36
C VAL A 61 4.45 -5.58 9.41
N TYR A 62 3.46 -4.81 9.89
CA TYR A 62 3.65 -3.83 10.97
C TYR A 62 3.92 -4.47 12.33
N LYS A 63 3.19 -5.52 12.70
CA LYS A 63 3.43 -6.26 13.96
C LYS A 63 4.84 -6.85 14.01
N LYS A 64 5.35 -7.32 12.87
CA LYS A 64 6.71 -7.85 12.69
C LYS A 64 7.75 -6.75 12.49
N ARG A 65 7.36 -5.48 12.48
CA ARG A 65 8.25 -4.30 12.39
C ARG A 65 9.13 -4.30 11.15
N LEU A 66 8.64 -4.87 10.04
CA LEU A 66 9.44 -5.03 8.81
C LEU A 66 9.70 -3.71 8.06
N PHE A 67 9.00 -2.64 8.44
CA PHE A 67 9.23 -1.27 7.99
C PHE A 67 9.96 -0.40 9.01
N GLU A 68 10.32 -0.93 10.19
CA GLU A 68 11.16 -0.19 11.13
C GLU A 68 12.63 -0.30 10.67
N PRO A 69 13.26 0.80 10.21
CA PRO A 69 14.64 0.74 9.77
C PRO A 69 15.56 0.54 10.98
N GLU A 70 16.60 -0.26 10.83
CA GLU A 70 17.70 -0.26 11.79
C GLU A 70 18.48 1.05 11.66
N VAL A 71 18.33 1.94 12.64
CA VAL A 71 19.05 3.22 12.65
C VAL A 71 20.56 2.99 12.62
N CYS A 72 21.26 3.83 11.84
CA CYS A 72 22.73 3.82 11.71
C CYS A 72 23.34 2.55 11.06
N LYS A 73 22.54 1.71 10.40
CA LYS A 73 23.04 0.61 9.56
C LYS A 73 22.70 0.85 8.09
N SER A 74 23.50 0.28 7.20
CA SER A 74 23.16 0.26 5.77
C SER A 74 21.86 -0.51 5.60
N GLU A 75 20.95 0.01 4.77
CA GLU A 75 19.78 -0.76 4.40
C GLU A 75 20.22 -2.06 3.72
N GLN A 76 19.69 -3.16 4.21
CA GLN A 76 19.92 -4.48 3.63
C GLN A 76 18.94 -4.70 2.48
N GLU A 77 19.38 -5.43 1.46
CA GLU A 77 18.48 -5.88 0.40
C GLU A 77 17.27 -6.60 1.01
N ILE A 78 16.11 -6.44 0.38
CA ILE A 78 14.89 -7.13 0.81
C ILE A 78 14.99 -8.59 0.37
N ASP A 79 15.44 -9.45 1.27
CA ASP A 79 15.64 -10.88 1.05
C ASP A 79 14.93 -11.77 2.09
N GLY A 80 15.08 -13.08 1.91
CA GLY A 80 14.67 -14.10 2.88
C GLY A 80 13.27 -13.92 3.44
N PHE A 81 13.18 -13.89 4.78
CA PHE A 81 11.92 -13.75 5.50
C PHE A 81 11.22 -12.41 5.22
N ARG A 82 11.97 -11.30 5.15
CA ARG A 82 11.40 -9.97 4.93
C ARG A 82 10.75 -9.90 3.54
N LYS A 83 11.44 -10.41 2.53
CA LYS A 83 10.92 -10.52 1.16
C LYS A 83 9.65 -11.37 1.11
N ALA A 84 9.65 -12.56 1.70
CA ALA A 84 8.49 -13.45 1.69
C ALA A 84 7.23 -12.81 2.29
N GLN A 85 7.39 -12.01 3.36
CA GLN A 85 6.26 -11.30 3.98
C GLN A 85 5.75 -10.14 3.12
N LEU A 86 6.64 -9.41 2.45
CA LEU A 86 6.25 -8.33 1.53
C LEU A 86 5.63 -8.89 0.24
N GLU A 87 6.12 -10.03 -0.24
CA GLU A 87 5.51 -10.77 -1.36
C GLU A 87 4.10 -11.24 -1.01
N ASP A 88 3.84 -11.67 0.22
CA ASP A 88 2.49 -12.06 0.66
C ASP A 88 1.50 -10.89 0.63
N VAL A 89 1.90 -9.72 1.15
CA VAL A 89 1.10 -8.48 1.02
C VAL A 89 0.88 -8.13 -0.45
N PHE A 90 1.96 -8.12 -1.23
CA PHE A 90 1.92 -7.72 -2.62
C PHE A 90 1.03 -8.64 -3.46
N ASN A 91 1.14 -9.96 -3.28
CA ASN A 91 0.29 -10.93 -3.95
C ASN A 91 -1.17 -10.76 -3.54
N THR A 92 -1.44 -10.62 -2.25
CA THR A 92 -2.80 -10.39 -1.74
C THR A 92 -3.46 -9.16 -2.37
N TRP A 93 -2.71 -8.07 -2.53
CA TRP A 93 -3.24 -6.82 -3.09
C TRP A 93 -3.40 -6.91 -4.62
N THR A 94 -2.47 -7.58 -5.30
CA THR A 94 -2.48 -7.72 -6.76
C THR A 94 -3.51 -8.73 -7.27
N ASP A 95 -4.03 -9.58 -6.40
CA ASP A 95 -5.11 -10.52 -6.72
C ASP A 95 -6.51 -9.89 -6.63
N THR A 96 -6.62 -8.66 -6.11
CA THR A 96 -7.89 -7.93 -5.98
C THR A 96 -8.45 -7.49 -7.34
N GLU A 97 -9.77 -7.27 -7.39
CA GLU A 97 -10.43 -6.74 -8.59
C GLU A 97 -9.97 -5.32 -8.92
N VAL A 98 -9.69 -4.51 -7.89
CA VAL A 98 -9.11 -3.17 -8.01
C VAL A 98 -7.82 -3.21 -8.84
N PHE A 99 -6.94 -4.19 -8.55
CA PHE A 99 -5.68 -4.32 -9.26
C PHE A 99 -5.87 -4.80 -10.70
N LYS A 100 -6.83 -5.71 -10.96
CA LYS A 100 -7.15 -6.14 -12.33
C LYS A 100 -7.64 -4.97 -13.19
N VAL A 101 -8.49 -4.10 -12.63
CA VAL A 101 -8.95 -2.87 -13.31
C VAL A 101 -7.76 -1.97 -13.67
N ALA A 102 -6.78 -1.82 -12.77
CA ALA A 102 -5.56 -1.06 -13.04
C ALA A 102 -4.67 -1.73 -14.10
N PHE A 103 -4.50 -3.05 -14.04
CA PHE A 103 -3.75 -3.83 -15.04
C PHE A 103 -4.36 -3.68 -16.43
N ASP A 104 -5.67 -3.85 -16.56
CA ASP A 104 -6.37 -3.71 -17.84
C ASP A 104 -6.19 -2.31 -18.44
N TYR A 105 -6.25 -1.28 -17.59
CA TYR A 105 -5.96 0.08 -18.02
C TYR A 105 -4.53 0.25 -18.54
N LEU A 106 -3.53 -0.22 -17.79
CA LEU A 106 -2.12 -0.11 -18.18
C LEU A 106 -1.84 -0.85 -19.48
N ARG A 107 -2.43 -2.04 -19.66
CA ARG A 107 -2.35 -2.80 -20.91
C ARG A 107 -2.99 -2.04 -22.08
N ASN A 108 -4.15 -1.42 -21.86
CA ASN A 108 -4.87 -0.70 -22.92
C ASN A 108 -4.14 0.56 -23.40
N ILE A 109 -3.34 1.20 -22.55
CA ILE A 109 -2.50 2.35 -22.96
C ILE A 109 -1.13 1.92 -23.50
N GLY A 110 -0.86 0.62 -23.60
CA GLY A 110 0.41 0.10 -24.10
C GLY A 110 1.59 0.31 -23.15
N TYR A 111 1.37 0.28 -21.83
CA TYR A 111 2.46 0.36 -20.86
C TYR A 111 3.39 -0.84 -20.98
N GLU A 112 4.70 -0.60 -21.08
CA GLU A 112 5.71 -1.61 -21.46
C GLU A 112 5.79 -2.81 -20.52
N HIS A 113 5.45 -2.64 -19.24
CA HIS A 113 5.47 -3.71 -18.23
C HIS A 113 4.10 -4.37 -18.02
N ALA A 114 3.04 -3.93 -18.69
CA ALA A 114 1.69 -4.49 -18.57
C ALA A 114 1.36 -5.52 -19.67
N THR A 115 2.37 -6.29 -20.11
CA THR A 115 2.20 -7.37 -21.11
C THR A 115 1.37 -8.53 -20.54
N ASP A 116 1.66 -8.89 -19.30
CA ASP A 116 1.00 -9.94 -18.54
C ASP A 116 1.13 -9.63 -17.04
N MET A 117 0.30 -10.28 -16.23
CA MET A 117 0.23 -10.01 -14.80
C MET A 117 1.55 -10.28 -14.08
N LYS A 118 2.30 -11.31 -14.51
CA LYS A 118 3.57 -11.69 -13.87
C LYS A 118 4.62 -10.61 -14.14
N THR A 119 4.77 -10.18 -15.38
CA THR A 119 5.72 -9.13 -15.77
C THR A 119 5.43 -7.81 -15.03
N LEU A 120 4.15 -7.42 -14.93
CA LEU A 120 3.78 -6.21 -14.19
C LEU A 120 4.09 -6.36 -12.69
N LYS A 121 3.76 -7.52 -12.10
CA LYS A 121 4.02 -7.82 -10.69
C LYS A 121 5.51 -7.79 -10.36
N ASP A 122 6.35 -8.41 -11.19
CA ASP A 122 7.80 -8.41 -11.01
C ASP A 122 8.38 -6.99 -11.07
N PHE A 123 7.93 -6.18 -12.04
CA PHE A 123 8.33 -4.77 -12.15
C PHE A 123 7.90 -3.96 -10.93
N LEU A 124 6.63 -4.04 -10.54
CA LEU A 124 6.08 -3.25 -9.44
C LEU A 124 6.66 -3.68 -8.08
N PHE A 125 6.92 -4.96 -7.86
CA PHE A 125 7.57 -5.41 -6.63
C PHE A 125 8.94 -4.74 -6.47
N ASN A 126 9.75 -4.74 -7.53
CA ASN A 126 11.04 -4.03 -7.51
C ASN A 126 10.88 -2.51 -7.41
N LEU A 127 9.85 -1.92 -8.02
CA LEU A 127 9.59 -0.49 -7.93
C LEU A 127 9.25 -0.04 -6.50
N TRP A 128 8.45 -0.82 -5.77
CA TRP A 128 7.96 -0.45 -4.43
C TRP A 128 8.86 -0.95 -3.29
N PHE A 129 9.52 -2.08 -3.47
CA PHE A 129 10.30 -2.76 -2.43
C PHE A 129 11.77 -2.93 -2.80
N GLY A 130 12.19 -2.56 -4.01
CA GLY A 130 13.61 -2.53 -4.37
C GLY A 130 14.33 -1.42 -3.62
N THR A 131 15.49 -1.72 -3.05
CA THR A 131 16.33 -0.73 -2.36
C THR A 131 17.04 0.17 -3.37
N TYR A 132 16.97 1.50 -3.19
CA TYR A 132 17.78 2.44 -3.98
C TYR A 132 18.43 3.49 -3.08
N SER A 133 19.61 3.98 -3.50
CA SER A 133 20.30 5.08 -2.81
C SER A 133 19.90 6.43 -3.42
N ARG A 134 19.50 7.39 -2.57
CA ARG A 134 19.25 8.78 -2.97
C ARG A 134 20.52 9.65 -2.95
N CYS A 135 21.64 9.14 -2.43
CA CYS A 135 22.92 9.85 -2.35
C CYS A 135 23.89 9.41 -3.46
N LYS A 136 24.64 10.36 -4.03
CA LYS A 136 25.87 10.06 -4.80
C LYS A 136 26.97 9.67 -3.80
N GLY A 137 27.00 8.39 -3.40
CA GLY A 137 27.98 7.81 -2.48
C GLY A 137 27.44 7.45 -1.08
N ARG A 138 28.01 6.37 -0.52
CA ARG A 138 27.64 5.54 0.66
C ARG A 138 26.15 5.20 0.82
N TYR A 139 25.88 3.89 0.76
CA TYR A 139 24.60 3.21 0.90
C TYR A 139 23.82 3.69 2.13
N GLN A 140 22.82 4.53 1.88
CA GLN A 140 21.63 4.64 2.72
C GLN A 140 20.47 4.40 1.78
N GLY A 141 19.96 3.17 1.80
CA GLY A 141 18.84 2.78 0.98
C GLY A 141 17.52 3.32 1.55
N SER A 142 16.56 3.51 0.65
CA SER A 142 15.13 3.53 0.94
C SER A 142 14.47 2.62 -0.09
N SER A 143 13.41 1.94 0.30
CA SER A 143 12.34 1.50 -0.61
C SER A 143 11.16 2.46 -0.48
#